data_AF-A0A8T7KUS7-F1
#
_entry.id   AF-A0A8T7KUS7-F1
#
_cell.length_a   1.000
_cell.length_b   1.000
_cell.length_c   1.000
_cell.angle_alpha   90.00
_cell.angle_beta   90.00
_cell.angle_gamma   90.00
#
_symmetry.space_group_name_H-M   'P 1'
#
loop_
_entity.id
_entity.type
_entity.pdbx_description
1 polymer ?
#
loop_
_entity_poly.entity_id
_entity_poly.type
_entity_poly.pdbx_seq_one_letter_code
_entity_poly.pdbx_strand_id
1 'polypeptide(L)'
;MATPKYLECNLCGHHQPYEPFVPAICKRCDSQWLEARYDYDAFKREILRGLPNRPSNMWRYQDVLPLNHPTNLDLYPAGGTPLWLSQHFTPDLGHASVFIKDERYGPTSSFKDRQAAGAVAVMLENGVKEAVIASTGNAAVAYAAACARAGIKLWVFMTSLVPQEKLREAALFGAEVIRVSGNYDQTKQIAAQFAQRRNLLLDRGATSIPARESMKTIAYEIVEQLGWNSPDWYIQAVSGGLGPLGVYQGFKELFNMGLINKIPKLGVIQAEGCSPMVKAFKAGKDIAEAMIPETSIIILSTGDPGKSYTYLWNLTQQYGGAMDSVTDAQAFAAMRSLAKSEGMAVEPATAVAFAGTEKLIRNGTIKPDEMVVVNCTGHTFPVEKHVLGDQWAVDVHLSKDQTSAPREGIQAALENLDEKTKTVLLVDDNSDDALLIRRLLEGRKLYRVFDARDGWEGLSLARQKLPDLIVADLTMPGIDGFGLVEELKLDPRTRHIPIVVVSAKDITPDERKRLNGHIEAVYQKGSLPTRKFVDQVIHVIEEANDAQEGGK
;
A
#
# COMPACT_ATOMS: atom_id res chain seq x y z
N MET A 1 14.09 -10.06 -33.19
CA MET A 1 13.70 -8.74 -32.63
C MET A 1 12.30 -8.92 -32.08
N ALA A 2 12.06 -8.52 -30.83
CA ALA A 2 10.76 -8.67 -30.21
C ALA A 2 9.85 -7.44 -30.39
N THR A 3 10.23 -6.51 -31.26
CA THR A 3 9.37 -5.39 -31.63
C THR A 3 8.06 -5.88 -32.23
N PRO A 4 6.91 -5.27 -31.86
CA PRO A 4 5.64 -5.59 -32.47
C PRO A 4 5.72 -5.43 -34.00
N LYS A 5 5.19 -6.41 -34.74
CA LYS A 5 5.02 -6.30 -36.20
C LYS A 5 4.08 -5.14 -36.54
N TYR A 6 3.03 -4.97 -35.74
CA TYR A 6 2.07 -3.87 -35.84
C TYR A 6 1.25 -3.78 -34.54
N LEU A 7 0.55 -2.66 -34.39
CA LEU A 7 -0.55 -2.47 -33.46
C LEU A 7 -1.88 -2.70 -34.18
N GLU A 8 -2.78 -3.44 -33.56
CA GLU A 8 -4.11 -3.77 -34.08
C GLU A 8 -5.20 -3.14 -33.23
N CYS A 9 -6.11 -2.37 -33.83
CA CYS A 9 -7.24 -1.82 -33.11
C CYS A 9 -8.29 -2.89 -32.82
N ASN A 10 -8.60 -3.12 -31.53
CA ASN A 10 -9.59 -4.13 -31.13
C ASN A 10 -11.04 -3.77 -31.52
N LEU A 11 -11.32 -2.52 -31.94
CA LEU A 11 -12.65 -2.10 -32.36
C LEU A 11 -12.87 -2.19 -33.87
N CYS A 12 -11.89 -1.78 -34.69
CA CYS A 12 -12.06 -1.68 -36.15
C CYS A 12 -11.09 -2.54 -36.97
N GLY A 13 -10.18 -3.27 -36.31
CA GLY A 13 -9.17 -4.11 -36.95
C GLY A 13 -8.08 -3.34 -37.72
N HIS A 14 -8.01 -2.02 -37.61
CA HIS A 14 -6.99 -1.23 -38.32
C HIS A 14 -5.59 -1.55 -37.77
N HIS A 15 -4.63 -1.73 -38.68
CA HIS A 15 -3.22 -1.97 -38.35
C HIS A 15 -2.40 -0.69 -38.52
N GLN A 16 -1.50 -0.42 -37.58
CA GLN A 16 -0.58 0.72 -37.64
C GLN A 16 0.77 0.34 -36.99
N PRO A 17 1.88 1.03 -37.31
CA PRO A 17 3.17 0.74 -36.68
C PRO A 17 3.15 1.02 -35.18
N TYR A 18 3.99 0.29 -34.43
CA TYR A 18 4.28 0.60 -33.04
C TYR A 18 5.38 1.67 -32.97
N GLU A 19 5.09 2.75 -32.26
CA GLU A 19 6.03 3.81 -31.95
C GLU A 19 6.09 3.99 -30.42
N PRO A 20 7.25 3.78 -29.77
CA PRO A 20 7.39 3.98 -28.33
C PRO A 20 6.95 5.37 -27.88
N PHE A 21 6.28 5.45 -26.73
CA PHE A 21 5.80 6.69 -26.07
C PHE A 21 4.73 7.52 -26.82
N VAL A 22 4.49 7.24 -28.10
CA VAL A 22 3.39 7.83 -28.87
C VAL A 22 2.05 7.28 -28.36
N PRO A 23 1.02 8.12 -28.15
CA PRO A 23 -0.31 7.63 -27.79
C PRO A 23 -0.79 6.58 -28.79
N ALA A 24 -1.14 5.39 -28.28
CA ALA A 24 -1.75 4.33 -29.07
C ALA A 24 -3.22 4.70 -29.32
N ILE A 25 -3.44 5.67 -30.21
CA ILE A 25 -4.75 6.07 -30.72
C ILE A 25 -4.88 5.53 -32.13
N CYS A 26 -6.00 4.87 -32.41
CA CYS A 26 -6.26 4.28 -33.71
C CYS A 26 -6.48 5.39 -34.73
N LYS A 27 -5.66 5.41 -35.78
CA LYS A 27 -5.73 6.43 -36.86
C LYS A 27 -7.04 6.40 -37.67
N ARG A 28 -7.91 5.41 -37.46
CA ARG A 28 -9.17 5.21 -38.19
C ARG A 28 -10.43 5.52 -37.38
N CYS A 29 -10.46 5.20 -36.08
CA CYS A 29 -11.66 5.31 -35.26
C CYS A 29 -11.43 5.93 -33.88
N ASP A 30 -10.25 6.52 -33.65
CA ASP A 30 -9.86 7.19 -32.40
C ASP A 30 -9.94 6.31 -31.13
N SER A 31 -10.06 5.00 -31.30
CA SER A 31 -9.95 4.04 -30.21
C SER A 31 -8.59 4.17 -29.55
N GLN A 32 -8.58 4.29 -28.22
CA GLN A 32 -7.36 4.32 -27.42
C GLN A 32 -6.87 2.92 -27.03
N TRP A 33 -7.44 1.89 -27.65
CA TRP A 33 -7.13 0.49 -27.36
C TRP A 33 -6.68 -0.23 -28.62
N LEU A 34 -5.35 -0.34 -28.74
CA LEU A 34 -4.70 -1.18 -29.73
C LEU A 34 -3.88 -2.25 -29.01
N GLU A 35 -3.88 -3.46 -29.54
CA GLU A 35 -3.08 -4.60 -29.06
C GLU A 35 -1.81 -4.73 -29.91
N ALA A 36 -0.67 -5.04 -29.29
CA ALA A 36 0.55 -5.32 -30.05
C ALA A 36 0.51 -6.75 -30.60
N ARG A 37 0.91 -6.91 -31.87
CA ARG A 37 0.99 -8.21 -32.55
C ARG A 37 2.44 -8.54 -32.88
N TYR A 38 2.84 -9.79 -32.65
CA TYR A 38 4.22 -10.27 -32.75
C TYR A 38 4.34 -11.42 -33.74
N ASP A 39 5.57 -11.92 -33.93
CA ASP A 39 5.80 -13.18 -34.67
C ASP A 39 5.45 -14.39 -33.80
N TYR A 40 4.16 -14.68 -33.67
CA TYR A 40 3.67 -15.79 -32.85
C TYR A 40 4.15 -17.16 -33.35
N ASP A 41 4.35 -17.34 -34.67
CA ASP A 41 4.89 -18.59 -35.22
C ASP A 41 6.35 -18.80 -34.81
N ALA A 42 7.17 -17.75 -34.85
CA ALA A 42 8.54 -17.81 -34.36
C ALA A 42 8.60 -18.07 -32.87
N PHE A 43 7.81 -17.35 -32.08
CA PHE A 43 7.78 -17.53 -30.63
C PHE A 43 7.29 -18.94 -30.23
N LYS A 44 6.27 -19.47 -30.90
CA LYS A 44 5.80 -20.84 -30.68
C LYS A 44 6.91 -21.86 -30.90
N ARG A 45 7.75 -21.71 -31.93
CA ARG A 45 8.91 -22.60 -32.16
C ARG A 45 9.90 -22.57 -30.99
N GLU A 46 10.12 -21.39 -30.41
CA GLU A 46 10.99 -21.24 -29.23
C GLU A 46 10.39 -21.89 -27.98
N ILE A 47 9.08 -21.75 -27.79
CA ILE A 47 8.34 -22.44 -26.73
C ILE A 47 8.48 -23.97 -26.85
N LEU A 48 8.29 -24.52 -28.06
CA LEU A 48 8.40 -25.96 -28.31
C LEU A 48 9.83 -26.50 -28.12
N ARG A 49 10.84 -25.63 -28.16
CA ARG A 49 12.23 -25.97 -27.82
C ARG A 49 12.50 -25.91 -26.30
N GLY A 50 11.51 -25.52 -25.49
CA GLY A 50 11.62 -25.37 -24.04
C GLY A 50 12.22 -24.04 -23.58
N LEU A 51 12.34 -23.04 -24.47
CA LEU A 51 12.93 -21.73 -24.18
C LEU A 51 14.32 -21.86 -23.52
N PRO A 52 15.28 -22.54 -24.18
CA PRO A 52 16.58 -22.85 -23.58
C PRO A 52 17.39 -21.58 -23.33
N ASN A 53 18.22 -21.59 -22.27
CA ASN A 53 19.10 -20.47 -21.87
C ASN A 53 18.37 -19.15 -21.55
N ARG A 54 17.07 -19.20 -21.25
CA ARG A 54 16.31 -18.02 -20.82
C ARG A 54 16.14 -17.99 -19.31
N PRO A 55 16.21 -16.81 -18.67
CA PRO A 55 16.06 -16.71 -17.22
C PRO A 55 14.65 -17.10 -16.78
N SER A 56 14.49 -17.53 -15.53
CA SER A 56 13.18 -17.82 -14.92
C SER A 56 12.54 -16.53 -14.40
N ASN A 57 12.22 -15.59 -15.30
CA ASN A 57 11.53 -14.33 -15.01
C ASN A 57 10.75 -13.86 -16.25
N MET A 58 10.15 -12.67 -16.22
CA MET A 58 9.31 -12.19 -17.32
C MET A 58 10.05 -12.08 -18.67
N TRP A 59 11.38 -11.92 -18.66
CA TRP A 59 12.22 -11.86 -19.86
C TRP A 59 12.34 -13.21 -20.57
N ARG A 60 11.90 -14.30 -19.93
CA ARG A 60 11.70 -15.61 -20.56
C ARG A 60 10.86 -15.52 -21.84
N TYR A 61 9.90 -14.60 -21.86
CA TYR A 61 8.95 -14.38 -22.95
C TYR A 61 9.31 -13.16 -23.81
N GLN A 62 10.60 -12.82 -23.88
CA GLN A 62 11.06 -11.61 -24.55
C GLN A 62 10.52 -11.41 -25.97
N ASP A 63 10.32 -12.47 -26.78
CA ASP A 63 9.88 -12.36 -28.19
C ASP A 63 8.49 -11.74 -28.39
N VAL A 64 7.71 -11.65 -27.32
CA VAL A 64 6.36 -11.07 -27.31
C VAL A 64 6.28 -9.87 -26.38
N LEU A 65 7.40 -9.23 -26.05
CA LEU A 65 7.44 -7.97 -25.31
C LEU A 65 7.99 -6.87 -26.22
N PRO A 66 7.52 -5.62 -26.11
CA PRO A 66 7.89 -4.54 -27.04
C PRO A 66 9.29 -3.96 -26.74
N LEU A 67 10.31 -4.82 -26.75
CA LEU A 67 11.71 -4.54 -26.40
C LEU A 67 12.63 -5.15 -27.46
N ASN A 68 13.82 -4.58 -27.65
CA ASN A 68 14.78 -5.16 -28.60
C ASN A 68 15.65 -6.22 -27.95
N HIS A 69 16.26 -5.88 -26.81
CA HIS A 69 17.27 -6.71 -26.13
C HIS A 69 17.09 -6.67 -24.61
N PRO A 70 15.97 -7.18 -24.07
CA PRO A 70 15.64 -7.04 -22.65
C PRO A 70 16.65 -7.72 -21.72
N THR A 71 17.28 -8.83 -22.14
CA THR A 71 18.30 -9.54 -21.35
C THR A 71 19.58 -8.74 -21.14
N ASN A 72 19.81 -7.69 -21.93
CA ASN A 72 20.99 -6.84 -21.81
C ASN A 72 20.76 -5.67 -20.84
N LEU A 73 19.53 -5.49 -20.35
CA LEU A 73 19.17 -4.41 -19.44
C LEU A 73 19.43 -4.86 -18.01
N ASP A 74 20.21 -4.08 -17.26
CA ASP A 74 20.47 -4.32 -15.84
C ASP A 74 19.27 -3.87 -14.97
N LEU A 75 18.13 -4.55 -15.16
CA LEU A 75 16.91 -4.39 -14.37
C LEU A 75 16.69 -5.62 -13.48
N TYR A 76 15.94 -5.44 -12.40
CA TYR A 76 15.62 -6.55 -11.52
C TYR A 76 14.81 -7.64 -12.26
N PRO A 77 14.93 -8.91 -11.85
CA PRO A 77 14.23 -10.02 -12.48
C PRO A 77 12.77 -10.07 -12.02
N ALA A 78 11.90 -9.22 -12.59
CA ALA A 78 10.46 -9.28 -12.32
C ALA A 78 9.86 -10.58 -12.87
N GLY A 79 8.95 -11.21 -12.12
CA GLY A 79 8.31 -12.46 -12.52
C GLY A 79 9.09 -13.70 -12.09
N GLY A 80 8.80 -14.85 -12.71
CA GLY A 80 9.28 -16.15 -12.22
C GLY A 80 8.68 -16.53 -10.87
N THR A 81 7.50 -15.98 -10.58
CA THR A 81 6.87 -16.06 -9.27
C THR A 81 6.25 -17.44 -9.04
N PRO A 82 6.20 -17.92 -7.79
CA PRO A 82 5.64 -19.23 -7.50
C PRO A 82 4.16 -19.35 -7.88
N LEU A 83 3.75 -20.58 -8.21
CA LEU A 83 2.36 -20.99 -8.35
C LEU A 83 2.09 -22.08 -7.30
N TRP A 84 1.51 -21.69 -6.16
CA TRP A 84 1.28 -22.60 -5.05
C TRP A 84 -0.06 -23.30 -5.19
N LEU A 85 -0.14 -24.59 -4.91
CA LEU A 85 -1.43 -25.24 -4.67
C LEU A 85 -1.88 -24.91 -3.23
N SER A 86 -3.08 -24.34 -3.06
CA SER A 86 -3.67 -24.08 -1.73
C SER A 86 -3.78 -25.39 -0.95
N GLN A 87 -3.19 -25.44 0.24
CA GLN A 87 -3.14 -26.65 1.05
C GLN A 87 -4.32 -26.73 2.05
N HIS A 88 -4.83 -25.59 2.50
CA HIS A 88 -5.83 -25.55 3.56
C HIS A 88 -6.96 -24.56 3.27
N PHE A 89 -6.65 -23.37 2.75
CA PHE A 89 -7.63 -22.29 2.60
C PHE A 89 -8.84 -22.67 1.75
N THR A 90 -8.62 -23.30 0.60
CA THR A 90 -9.71 -23.74 -0.30
C THR A 90 -10.12 -25.20 -0.15
N PRO A 91 -9.25 -26.14 0.26
CA PRO A 91 -9.68 -27.47 0.68
C PRO A 91 -10.73 -27.44 1.80
N ASP A 92 -10.60 -26.53 2.78
CA ASP A 92 -11.60 -26.33 3.85
C ASP A 92 -12.97 -25.83 3.31
N LEU A 93 -13.00 -25.31 2.08
CA LEU A 93 -14.20 -24.92 1.35
C LEU A 93 -14.74 -26.02 0.42
N GLY A 94 -14.13 -27.22 0.45
CA GLY A 94 -14.50 -28.34 -0.42
C GLY A 94 -13.94 -28.25 -1.84
N HIS A 95 -12.88 -27.47 -2.06
CA HIS A 95 -12.30 -27.26 -3.40
C HIS A 95 -10.78 -27.43 -3.39
N ALA A 96 -10.29 -28.56 -3.91
CA ALA A 96 -8.86 -28.92 -3.84
C ALA A 96 -7.99 -28.31 -4.96
N SER A 97 -8.60 -27.86 -6.06
CA SER A 97 -7.87 -27.43 -7.27
C SER A 97 -7.69 -25.91 -7.38
N VAL A 98 -7.32 -25.22 -6.29
CA VAL A 98 -7.05 -23.78 -6.33
C VAL A 98 -5.56 -23.49 -6.20
N PHE A 99 -5.02 -22.84 -7.23
CA PHE A 99 -3.65 -22.37 -7.27
C PHE A 99 -3.58 -20.88 -6.96
N ILE A 100 -2.51 -20.49 -6.28
CA ILE A 100 -2.20 -19.12 -5.90
C ILE A 100 -0.98 -18.68 -6.70
N LYS A 101 -1.18 -17.76 -7.65
CA LYS A 101 -0.08 -17.12 -8.36
C LYS A 101 0.48 -16.01 -7.47
N ASP A 102 1.62 -16.26 -6.84
CA ASP A 102 2.15 -15.43 -5.75
C ASP A 102 3.10 -14.34 -6.23
N GLU A 103 2.51 -13.20 -6.65
CA GLU A 103 3.25 -12.07 -7.20
C GLU A 103 3.97 -11.21 -6.13
N ARG A 104 4.01 -11.68 -4.87
CA ARG A 104 4.77 -11.02 -3.79
C ARG A 104 6.28 -11.27 -3.87
N TYR A 105 6.75 -12.20 -4.72
CA TYR A 105 8.17 -12.54 -4.86
C TYR A 105 8.93 -11.61 -5.81
N GLY A 106 8.48 -10.36 -5.94
CA GLY A 106 9.16 -9.29 -6.68
C GLY A 106 9.85 -8.28 -5.75
N PRO A 107 10.68 -7.36 -6.29
CA PRO A 107 11.44 -6.40 -5.50
C PRO A 107 10.58 -5.48 -4.62
N THR A 108 9.36 -5.12 -5.05
CA THR A 108 8.43 -4.33 -4.22
C THR A 108 7.24 -5.17 -3.77
N SER A 109 7.38 -6.50 -3.82
CA SER A 109 6.37 -7.46 -3.40
C SER A 109 4.99 -7.24 -4.02
N SER A 110 4.94 -6.88 -5.32
CA SER A 110 3.68 -6.74 -6.05
C SER A 110 3.81 -7.10 -7.52
N PHE A 111 2.73 -7.60 -8.12
CA PHE A 111 2.64 -7.84 -9.56
C PHE A 111 2.93 -6.59 -10.42
N LYS A 112 2.87 -5.40 -9.80
CA LYS A 112 3.26 -4.12 -10.42
C LYS A 112 4.73 -4.04 -10.79
N ASP A 113 5.58 -4.90 -10.22
CA ASP A 113 6.97 -5.06 -10.61
C ASP A 113 7.12 -5.43 -12.08
N ARG A 114 6.21 -6.24 -12.63
CA ARG A 114 6.18 -6.53 -14.08
C ARG A 114 5.83 -5.30 -14.90
N GLN A 115 4.85 -4.52 -14.44
CA GLN A 115 4.44 -3.28 -15.10
C GLN A 115 5.63 -2.34 -15.25
N ALA A 116 6.31 -2.11 -14.12
CA ALA A 116 7.42 -1.20 -14.01
C ALA A 116 8.61 -1.70 -14.80
N ALA A 117 8.98 -2.98 -14.65
CA ALA A 117 10.11 -3.57 -15.37
C ALA A 117 9.99 -3.39 -16.89
N GLY A 118 8.85 -3.72 -17.51
CA GLY A 118 8.71 -3.56 -18.95
C GLY A 118 8.59 -2.10 -19.41
N ALA A 119 7.90 -1.24 -18.66
CA ALA A 119 7.82 0.18 -19.00
C ALA A 119 9.19 0.87 -18.90
N VAL A 120 9.91 0.64 -17.79
CA VAL A 120 11.24 1.21 -17.55
C VAL A 120 12.29 0.61 -18.48
N ALA A 121 12.17 -0.67 -18.87
CA ALA A 121 13.02 -1.25 -19.91
C ALA A 121 12.92 -0.49 -21.23
N VAL A 122 11.70 -0.15 -21.67
CA VAL A 122 11.49 0.63 -22.90
C VAL A 122 12.04 2.05 -22.71
N MET A 123 11.86 2.67 -21.53
CA MET A 123 12.46 3.97 -21.21
C MET A 123 13.98 3.95 -21.34
N LEU A 124 14.63 2.92 -20.78
CA LEU A 124 16.07 2.75 -20.79
C LEU A 124 16.62 2.52 -22.21
N GLU A 125 16.00 1.65 -23.01
CA GLU A 125 16.40 1.40 -24.41
C GLU A 125 16.31 2.66 -25.28
N ASN A 126 15.42 3.60 -24.94
CA ASN A 126 15.22 4.85 -25.68
C ASN A 126 15.90 6.06 -25.02
N GLY A 127 16.78 5.84 -24.04
CA GLY A 127 17.61 6.90 -23.45
C GLY A 127 16.86 7.90 -22.56
N VAL A 128 15.66 7.56 -22.07
CA VAL A 128 14.92 8.38 -21.10
C VAL A 128 15.72 8.48 -19.81
N LYS A 129 15.89 9.71 -19.31
CA LYS A 129 16.62 9.99 -18.06
C LYS A 129 15.72 10.47 -16.92
N GLU A 130 14.53 10.93 -17.26
CA GLU A 130 13.59 11.49 -16.31
C GLU A 130 12.15 11.23 -16.77
N ALA A 131 11.29 10.78 -15.85
CA ALA A 131 9.92 10.39 -16.13
C ALA A 131 8.95 10.81 -15.02
N VAL A 132 7.66 10.82 -15.35
CA VAL A 132 6.56 11.21 -14.48
C VAL A 132 5.52 10.08 -14.43
N ILE A 133 5.00 9.79 -13.25
CA ILE A 133 3.87 8.89 -13.04
C ILE A 133 2.85 9.52 -12.07
N ALA A 134 1.56 9.27 -12.33
CA ALA A 134 0.49 9.53 -11.38
C ALA A 134 -0.15 8.20 -10.96
N SER A 135 -0.03 7.83 -9.69
CA SER A 135 -0.47 6.53 -9.19
C SER A 135 -0.72 6.59 -7.68
N THR A 136 -1.72 5.84 -7.20
CA THR A 136 -2.19 5.85 -5.80
C THR A 136 -1.80 4.61 -5.01
N GLY A 137 -0.83 3.82 -5.46
CA GLY A 137 -0.45 2.57 -4.77
C GLY A 137 0.76 1.86 -5.36
N ASN A 138 0.69 0.53 -5.42
CA ASN A 138 1.83 -0.36 -5.73
C ASN A 138 2.56 -0.04 -7.06
N ALA A 139 1.88 0.55 -8.05
CA ALA A 139 2.55 0.95 -9.29
C ALA A 139 3.55 2.08 -9.08
N ALA A 140 3.29 3.01 -8.17
CA ALA A 140 4.23 4.10 -7.91
C ALA A 140 5.53 3.59 -7.29
N VAL A 141 5.41 2.69 -6.31
CA VAL A 141 6.55 2.04 -5.65
C VAL A 141 7.34 1.18 -6.63
N ALA A 142 6.66 0.33 -7.43
CA ALA A 142 7.32 -0.51 -8.43
C ALA A 142 8.11 0.30 -9.47
N TYR A 143 7.53 1.41 -9.96
CA TYR A 143 8.24 2.32 -10.87
C TYR A 143 9.40 3.02 -10.16
N ALA A 144 9.25 3.46 -8.90
CA ALA A 144 10.32 4.08 -8.14
C ALA A 144 11.52 3.12 -8.01
N ALA A 145 11.28 1.86 -7.64
CA ALA A 145 12.32 0.83 -7.56
C ALA A 145 12.98 0.55 -8.92
N ALA A 146 12.19 0.44 -10.00
CA ALA A 146 12.72 0.16 -11.34
C ALA A 146 13.56 1.33 -11.87
N CYS A 147 13.06 2.56 -11.73
CA CYS A 147 13.74 3.77 -12.13
C CYS A 147 15.04 3.98 -11.33
N ALA A 148 15.03 3.73 -10.02
CA ALA A 148 16.23 3.78 -9.19
C ALA A 148 17.32 2.83 -9.70
N ARG A 149 16.96 1.57 -10.02
CA ARG A 149 17.90 0.61 -10.60
C ARG A 149 18.40 1.04 -11.99
N ALA A 150 17.53 1.61 -12.81
CA ALA A 150 17.85 2.06 -14.16
C ALA A 150 18.62 3.39 -14.22
N GLY A 151 18.75 4.11 -13.10
CA GLY A 151 19.29 5.47 -13.07
C GLY A 151 18.41 6.50 -13.77
N ILE A 152 17.08 6.31 -13.73
CA ILE A 152 16.08 7.24 -14.27
C ILE A 152 15.49 8.03 -13.10
N LYS A 153 15.49 9.36 -13.18
CA LYS A 153 14.81 10.21 -12.19
C LYS A 153 13.29 10.07 -12.33
N LEU A 154 12.58 9.82 -11.24
CA LEU A 154 11.13 9.63 -11.26
C LEU A 154 10.41 10.68 -10.42
N TRP A 155 9.41 11.35 -11.00
CA TRP A 155 8.44 12.18 -10.31
C TRP A 155 7.15 11.42 -10.11
N VAL A 156 6.68 11.35 -8.87
CA VAL A 156 5.52 10.55 -8.47
C VAL A 156 4.46 11.46 -7.89
N PHE A 157 3.35 11.60 -8.62
CA PHE A 157 2.19 12.34 -8.16
C PHE A 157 1.19 11.39 -7.49
N MET A 158 0.89 11.66 -6.23
CA MET A 158 -0.04 10.87 -5.42
C MET A 158 -1.09 11.79 -4.78
N THR A 159 -2.29 11.27 -4.54
CA THR A 159 -3.31 11.99 -3.76
C THR A 159 -2.93 12.00 -2.28
N SER A 160 -3.45 12.96 -1.52
CA SER A 160 -3.28 13.01 -0.06
C SER A 160 -3.92 11.83 0.69
N LEU A 161 -4.79 11.06 0.03
CA LEU A 161 -5.44 9.87 0.59
C LEU A 161 -4.55 8.62 0.57
N VAL A 162 -3.44 8.66 -0.17
CA VAL A 162 -2.52 7.51 -0.20
C VAL A 162 -1.88 7.34 1.18
N PRO A 163 -1.85 6.11 1.74
CA PRO A 163 -1.22 5.86 3.02
C PRO A 163 0.24 6.34 3.07
N GLN A 164 0.63 6.92 4.20
CA GLN A 164 1.98 7.48 4.38
C GLN A 164 3.07 6.44 4.16
N GLU A 165 2.84 5.16 4.45
CA GLU A 165 3.85 4.13 4.24
C GLU A 165 4.20 3.96 2.75
N LYS A 166 3.22 4.06 1.85
CA LYS A 166 3.43 3.91 0.39
C LYS A 166 4.17 5.10 -0.20
N LEU A 167 3.87 6.29 0.31
CA LEU A 167 4.58 7.51 -0.02
C LEU A 167 6.05 7.40 0.43
N ARG A 168 6.31 6.96 1.67
CA ARG A 168 7.67 6.70 2.21
C ARG A 168 8.42 5.65 1.41
N GLU A 169 7.75 4.56 1.04
CA GLU A 169 8.35 3.48 0.24
C GLU A 169 8.81 3.98 -1.14
N ALA A 170 8.02 4.80 -1.82
CA ALA A 170 8.43 5.42 -3.08
C ALA A 170 9.61 6.40 -2.91
N ALA A 171 9.58 7.22 -1.87
CA ALA A 171 10.66 8.17 -1.56
C ALA A 171 11.97 7.46 -1.16
N LEU A 172 11.88 6.31 -0.48
CA LEU A 172 13.04 5.48 -0.13
C LEU A 172 13.85 5.04 -1.36
N PHE A 173 13.17 4.79 -2.48
CA PHE A 173 13.84 4.50 -3.77
C PHE A 173 14.36 5.76 -4.49
N GLY A 174 14.26 6.95 -3.88
CA GLY A 174 14.75 8.21 -4.45
C GLY A 174 13.80 8.87 -5.45
N ALA A 175 12.51 8.49 -5.47
CA ALA A 175 11.51 9.19 -6.26
C ALA A 175 11.13 10.53 -5.62
N GLU A 176 10.88 11.53 -6.47
CA GLU A 176 10.38 12.85 -6.05
C GLU A 176 8.87 12.75 -5.84
N VAL A 177 8.44 12.63 -4.58
CA VAL A 177 7.02 12.43 -4.23
C VAL A 177 6.32 13.78 -4.08
N ILE A 178 5.30 14.00 -4.91
CA ILE A 178 4.45 15.18 -4.89
C ILE A 178 3.06 14.76 -4.41
N ARG A 179 2.68 15.21 -3.22
CA ARG A 179 1.36 14.97 -2.62
C ARG A 179 0.40 16.07 -3.06
N VAL A 180 -0.66 15.68 -3.74
CA VAL A 180 -1.69 16.59 -4.24
C VAL A 180 -2.90 16.52 -3.31
N SER A 181 -3.29 17.66 -2.74
CA SER A 181 -4.56 17.80 -2.03
C SER A 181 -5.72 17.86 -3.02
N GLY A 182 -6.13 16.70 -3.54
CA GLY A 182 -7.18 16.57 -4.53
C GLY A 182 -7.53 15.12 -4.83
N ASN A 183 -8.52 14.91 -5.69
CA ASN A 183 -8.90 13.57 -6.13
C ASN A 183 -7.90 13.00 -7.17
N TYR A 184 -8.10 11.74 -7.55
CA TYR A 184 -7.19 11.04 -8.45
C TYR A 184 -7.13 11.67 -9.85
N ASP A 185 -8.26 12.14 -10.38
CA ASP A 185 -8.30 12.76 -11.72
C ASP A 185 -7.59 14.10 -11.75
N GLN A 186 -7.77 14.93 -10.71
CA GLN A 186 -7.02 16.17 -10.53
C GLN A 186 -5.51 15.90 -10.44
N THR A 187 -5.12 14.87 -9.71
CA THR A 187 -3.71 14.45 -9.59
C THR A 187 -3.10 14.07 -10.94
N LYS A 188 -3.83 13.32 -11.79
CA LYS A 188 -3.39 13.01 -13.15
C LYS A 188 -3.24 14.24 -14.03
N GLN A 189 -4.18 15.18 -13.93
CA GLN A 189 -4.12 16.44 -14.70
C GLN A 189 -2.88 17.26 -14.33
N ILE A 190 -2.56 17.36 -13.05
CA ILE A 190 -1.39 18.08 -12.57
C ILE A 190 -0.10 17.39 -13.01
N ALA A 191 -0.02 16.06 -12.90
CA ALA A 191 1.11 15.29 -13.39
C ALA A 191 1.32 15.50 -14.90
N ALA A 192 0.24 15.53 -15.69
CA ALA A 192 0.30 15.79 -17.12
C ALA A 192 0.77 17.21 -17.46
N GLN A 193 0.27 18.22 -16.74
CA GLN A 193 0.73 19.60 -16.91
C GLN A 193 2.20 19.75 -16.52
N PHE A 194 2.64 19.10 -15.44
CA PHE A 194 4.04 19.08 -15.02
C PHE A 194 4.93 18.44 -16.09
N ALA A 195 4.56 17.25 -16.56
CA ALA A 195 5.28 16.55 -17.62
C ALA A 195 5.38 17.39 -18.89
N GLN A 196 4.27 18.03 -19.31
CA GLN A 196 4.25 18.89 -20.50
C GLN A 196 5.16 20.11 -20.34
N ARG A 197 5.09 20.82 -19.20
CA ARG A 197 5.91 22.02 -18.94
C ARG A 197 7.41 21.70 -18.88
N ARG A 198 7.76 20.53 -18.35
CA ARG A 198 9.15 20.06 -18.22
C ARG A 198 9.63 19.26 -19.43
N ASN A 199 8.76 19.02 -20.42
CA ASN A 199 9.03 18.14 -21.56
C ASN A 199 9.50 16.73 -21.15
N LEU A 200 8.83 16.15 -20.15
CA LEU A 200 9.14 14.85 -19.59
C LEU A 200 8.16 13.78 -20.09
N LEU A 201 8.62 12.53 -20.08
CA LEU A 201 7.76 11.39 -20.36
C LEU A 201 6.76 11.17 -19.23
N LEU A 202 5.47 11.20 -19.53
CA LEU A 202 4.40 10.76 -18.63
C LEU A 202 4.01 9.31 -18.95
N ASP A 203 4.15 8.41 -17.97
CA ASP A 203 3.57 7.06 -18.07
C ASP A 203 2.03 7.14 -18.07
N ARG A 204 1.40 6.39 -18.97
CA ARG A 204 -0.05 6.43 -19.21
C ARG A 204 -0.83 5.26 -18.62
N GLY A 205 -0.22 4.49 -17.71
CA GLY A 205 -0.86 3.36 -17.04
C GLY A 205 -1.43 2.35 -18.03
N ALA A 206 -2.76 2.15 -18.01
CA ALA A 206 -3.42 1.12 -18.81
C ALA A 206 -3.32 1.32 -20.34
N THR A 207 -3.08 2.54 -20.81
CA THR A 207 -2.89 2.85 -22.24
C THR A 207 -1.42 2.84 -22.67
N SER A 208 -0.50 2.59 -21.73
CA SER A 208 0.90 2.31 -22.04
C SER A 208 1.03 0.88 -22.55
N ILE A 209 1.39 0.72 -23.83
CA ILE A 209 1.57 -0.61 -24.44
C ILE A 209 2.62 -1.43 -23.66
N PRO A 210 3.84 -0.94 -23.37
CA PRO A 210 4.81 -1.72 -22.60
C PRO A 210 4.30 -2.17 -21.23
N ALA A 211 3.59 -1.29 -20.51
CA ALA A 211 3.04 -1.60 -19.19
C ALA A 211 1.98 -2.72 -19.26
N ARG A 212 1.08 -2.66 -20.25
CA ARG A 212 0.02 -3.67 -20.44
C ARG A 212 0.58 -4.99 -20.96
N GLU A 213 1.47 -4.94 -21.95
CA GLU A 213 2.10 -6.14 -22.52
C GLU A 213 2.89 -6.92 -21.47
N SER A 214 3.50 -6.23 -20.50
CA SER A 214 4.24 -6.88 -19.41
C SER A 214 3.37 -7.78 -18.53
N MET A 215 2.10 -7.41 -18.31
CA MET A 215 1.17 -8.17 -17.48
C MET A 215 0.83 -9.54 -18.08
N LYS A 216 0.89 -9.67 -19.41
CA LYS A 216 0.57 -10.93 -20.11
C LYS A 216 1.54 -12.05 -19.77
N THR A 217 2.74 -11.71 -19.29
CA THR A 217 3.73 -12.69 -18.80
C THR A 217 3.23 -13.49 -17.61
N ILE A 218 2.27 -12.97 -16.83
CA ILE A 218 1.61 -13.75 -15.76
C ILE A 218 0.86 -14.95 -16.35
N ALA A 219 0.14 -14.78 -17.47
CA ALA A 219 -0.56 -15.89 -18.12
C ALA A 219 0.42 -16.90 -18.72
N TYR A 220 1.50 -16.44 -19.34
CA TYR A 220 2.56 -17.31 -19.85
C TYR A 220 3.17 -18.17 -18.73
N GLU A 221 3.50 -17.57 -17.59
CA GLU A 221 4.04 -18.31 -16.46
C GLU A 221 3.02 -19.29 -15.88
N ILE A 222 1.76 -18.87 -15.69
CA ILE A 222 0.71 -19.76 -15.17
C ILE A 222 0.59 -21.01 -16.05
N VAL A 223 0.46 -20.82 -17.37
CA VAL A 223 0.28 -21.94 -18.29
C VAL A 223 1.52 -22.82 -18.35
N GLU A 224 2.72 -22.24 -18.40
CA GLU A 224 3.97 -22.99 -18.39
C GLU A 224 4.12 -23.81 -17.09
N GLN A 225 3.84 -23.21 -15.92
CA GLN A 225 3.91 -23.85 -14.61
C GLN A 225 2.84 -24.96 -14.43
N LEU A 226 1.71 -24.86 -15.13
CA LEU A 226 0.68 -25.90 -15.21
C LEU A 226 0.95 -26.95 -16.30
N GLY A 227 2.17 -26.98 -16.88
CA GLY A 227 2.54 -27.95 -17.89
C GLY A 227 1.86 -27.71 -19.24
N TRP A 228 1.75 -26.45 -19.65
CA TRP A 228 1.05 -26.00 -20.85
C TRP A 228 -0.47 -26.26 -20.84
N ASN A 229 -1.06 -26.27 -19.64
CA ASN A 229 -2.51 -26.35 -19.46
C ASN A 229 -3.10 -25.01 -19.03
N SER A 230 -4.31 -24.73 -19.51
CA SER A 230 -5.07 -23.55 -19.11
C SER A 230 -5.96 -23.87 -17.91
N PRO A 231 -6.04 -23.00 -16.88
CA PRO A 231 -7.00 -23.18 -15.80
C PRO A 231 -8.44 -22.99 -16.30
N ASP A 232 -9.43 -23.38 -15.51
CA ASP A 232 -10.84 -23.06 -15.76
C ASP A 232 -11.17 -21.63 -15.38
N TRP A 233 -10.53 -21.10 -14.33
CA TRP A 233 -10.74 -19.74 -13.83
C TRP A 233 -9.42 -19.00 -13.59
N TYR A 234 -9.42 -17.72 -13.96
CA TYR A 234 -8.44 -16.73 -13.50
C TYR A 234 -9.17 -15.65 -12.69
N ILE A 235 -8.80 -15.48 -11.42
CA ILE A 235 -9.47 -14.57 -10.49
C ILE A 235 -8.48 -13.51 -9.99
N GLN A 236 -8.92 -12.25 -10.02
CA GLN A 236 -8.11 -11.13 -9.53
C GLN A 236 -8.99 -10.04 -8.90
N ALA A 237 -8.45 -9.38 -7.86
CA ALA A 237 -9.02 -8.15 -7.32
C ALA A 237 -8.73 -6.95 -8.22
N VAL A 238 -9.74 -6.10 -8.48
CA VAL A 238 -9.66 -5.09 -9.54
C VAL A 238 -10.01 -3.69 -9.04
N SER A 239 -9.07 -2.78 -9.31
CA SER A 239 -9.25 -1.32 -9.24
C SER A 239 -9.50 -0.79 -10.67
N GLY A 240 -8.47 -0.28 -11.37
CA GLY A 240 -8.58 0.21 -12.76
C GLY A 240 -8.48 -0.82 -13.91
N GLY A 241 -8.44 -2.13 -13.62
CA GLY A 241 -8.55 -3.19 -14.65
C GLY A 241 -7.29 -3.56 -15.44
N LEU A 242 -6.18 -2.81 -15.36
CA LEU A 242 -4.96 -3.07 -16.15
C LEU A 242 -4.41 -4.51 -16.00
N GLY A 243 -4.37 -5.02 -14.76
CA GLY A 243 -3.86 -6.36 -14.46
C GLY A 243 -4.57 -7.45 -15.27
N PRO A 244 -5.86 -7.71 -15.01
CA PRO A 244 -6.58 -8.76 -15.73
C PRO A 244 -6.61 -8.52 -17.24
N LEU A 245 -6.70 -7.27 -17.73
CA LEU A 245 -6.67 -6.99 -19.17
C LEU A 245 -5.39 -7.49 -19.84
N GLY A 246 -4.22 -7.23 -19.24
CA GLY A 246 -2.97 -7.71 -19.79
C GLY A 246 -2.78 -9.22 -19.63
N VAL A 247 -3.16 -9.81 -18.48
CA VAL A 247 -3.10 -11.26 -18.30
C VAL A 247 -3.98 -11.98 -19.34
N TYR A 248 -5.19 -11.50 -19.57
CA TYR A 248 -6.12 -12.10 -20.54
C TYR A 248 -5.62 -12.01 -21.97
N GLN A 249 -4.89 -10.94 -22.32
CA GLN A 249 -4.21 -10.89 -23.61
C GLN A 249 -3.23 -12.05 -23.78
N GLY A 250 -2.50 -12.43 -22.73
CA GLY A 250 -1.58 -13.57 -22.77
C GLY A 250 -2.31 -14.90 -22.99
N PHE A 251 -3.45 -15.13 -22.32
CA PHE A 251 -4.27 -16.30 -22.59
C PHE A 251 -4.79 -16.34 -24.04
N LYS A 252 -5.24 -15.19 -24.59
CA LYS A 252 -5.64 -15.09 -26.00
C LYS A 252 -4.49 -15.42 -26.94
N GLU A 253 -3.30 -14.89 -26.68
CA GLU A 253 -2.11 -15.15 -27.51
C GLU A 253 -1.71 -16.64 -27.49
N LEU A 254 -1.72 -17.27 -26.30
CA LEU A 254 -1.49 -18.71 -26.15
C LEU A 254 -2.53 -19.55 -26.89
N PHE A 255 -3.80 -19.18 -26.80
CA PHE A 255 -4.89 -19.88 -27.48
C PHE A 255 -4.76 -19.75 -29.01
N ASN A 256 -4.49 -18.54 -29.51
CA ASN A 256 -4.28 -18.29 -30.93
C ASN A 256 -3.04 -19.00 -31.48
N MET A 257 -2.00 -19.17 -30.66
CA MET A 257 -0.85 -20.01 -30.99
C MET A 257 -1.16 -21.52 -30.97
N GLY A 258 -2.33 -21.92 -30.47
CA GLY A 258 -2.70 -23.33 -30.28
C GLY A 258 -1.85 -24.03 -29.22
N LEU A 259 -1.34 -23.28 -28.24
CA LEU A 259 -0.58 -23.80 -27.09
C LEU A 259 -1.50 -24.20 -25.92
N ILE A 260 -2.70 -23.65 -25.87
CA ILE A 260 -3.75 -24.05 -24.94
C ILE A 260 -5.06 -24.29 -25.70
N ASN A 261 -5.93 -25.12 -25.13
CA ASN A 261 -7.20 -25.53 -25.75
C ASN A 261 -8.42 -24.72 -25.29
N LYS A 262 -8.27 -23.88 -24.26
CA LYS A 262 -9.33 -23.03 -23.72
C LYS A 262 -8.77 -21.75 -23.12
N ILE A 263 -9.55 -20.67 -23.16
CA ILE A 263 -9.29 -19.43 -22.43
C ILE A 263 -10.05 -19.53 -21.09
N PRO A 264 -9.40 -19.25 -19.94
CA PRO A 264 -10.03 -19.42 -18.63
C PRO A 264 -11.16 -18.41 -18.42
N LYS A 265 -12.22 -18.76 -17.70
CA LYS A 265 -13.25 -17.82 -17.25
C LYS A 265 -12.63 -16.75 -16.37
N LEU A 266 -13.15 -15.52 -16.43
CA LEU A 266 -12.62 -14.38 -15.68
C LEU A 266 -13.42 -14.09 -14.40
N GLY A 267 -12.74 -14.09 -13.26
CA GLY A 267 -13.28 -13.59 -11.98
C GLY A 267 -12.76 -12.18 -11.67
N VAL A 268 -13.61 -11.16 -11.79
CA VAL A 268 -13.30 -9.78 -11.39
C VAL A 268 -13.90 -9.50 -10.02
N ILE A 269 -13.06 -9.31 -9.00
CA ILE A 269 -13.55 -9.04 -7.64
C ILE A 269 -13.25 -7.59 -7.23
N GLN A 270 -14.25 -6.87 -6.71
CA GLN A 270 -14.09 -5.50 -6.19
C GLN A 270 -14.45 -5.39 -4.71
N ALA A 271 -13.88 -4.39 -4.03
CA ALA A 271 -14.38 -3.99 -2.72
C ALA A 271 -15.78 -3.39 -2.87
N GLU A 272 -16.74 -3.77 -2.03
CA GLU A 272 -18.14 -3.36 -2.15
C GLU A 272 -18.33 -1.84 -2.16
N GLY A 273 -17.61 -1.14 -1.28
CA GLY A 273 -17.59 0.31 -1.21
C GLY A 273 -17.04 1.02 -2.45
N CYS A 274 -16.39 0.30 -3.37
CA CYS A 274 -15.89 0.82 -4.65
C CYS A 274 -16.02 -0.26 -5.74
N SER A 275 -17.27 -0.56 -6.11
CA SER A 275 -17.63 -1.68 -6.99
C SER A 275 -18.37 -1.29 -8.29
N PRO A 276 -17.97 -0.22 -9.01
CA PRO A 276 -18.71 0.26 -10.19
C PRO A 276 -18.82 -0.79 -11.31
N MET A 277 -17.78 -1.61 -11.52
CA MET A 277 -17.79 -2.68 -12.53
C MET A 277 -18.79 -3.76 -12.17
N VAL A 278 -18.83 -4.17 -10.90
CA VAL A 278 -19.76 -5.21 -10.41
C VAL A 278 -21.21 -4.76 -10.51
N LYS A 279 -21.50 -3.50 -10.13
CA LYS A 279 -22.86 -2.93 -10.22
C LYS A 279 -23.35 -2.90 -11.65
N ALA A 280 -22.52 -2.45 -12.59
CA ALA A 280 -22.85 -2.43 -14.01
C ALA A 280 -23.03 -3.83 -14.58
N PHE A 281 -22.16 -4.78 -14.20
CA PHE A 281 -22.23 -6.17 -14.67
C PHE A 281 -23.52 -6.85 -14.24
N LYS A 282 -23.89 -6.70 -12.95
CA LYS A 282 -25.16 -7.23 -12.41
C LYS A 282 -26.40 -6.56 -13.01
N ALA A 283 -26.28 -5.32 -13.46
CA ALA A 283 -27.32 -4.60 -14.19
C ALA A 283 -27.38 -4.94 -15.68
N GLY A 284 -26.48 -5.80 -16.20
CA GLY A 284 -26.41 -6.13 -17.63
C GLY A 284 -25.94 -4.99 -18.52
N LYS A 285 -25.23 -3.98 -17.97
CA LYS A 285 -24.70 -2.83 -18.70
C LYS A 285 -23.23 -3.04 -19.06
N ASP A 286 -22.83 -2.67 -20.27
CA ASP A 286 -21.44 -2.71 -20.77
C ASP A 286 -20.63 -1.44 -20.45
N ILE A 287 -21.29 -0.43 -19.86
CA ILE A 287 -20.71 0.80 -19.34
C ILE A 287 -21.00 0.89 -17.84
N ALA A 288 -19.98 1.26 -17.07
CA ALA A 288 -20.08 1.47 -15.63
C ALA A 288 -20.17 2.97 -15.32
N GLU A 289 -21.10 3.31 -14.45
CA GLU A 289 -21.26 4.66 -13.91
C GLU A 289 -20.21 4.88 -12.82
N ALA A 290 -19.55 6.05 -12.86
CA ALA A 290 -18.59 6.42 -11.84
C ALA A 290 -19.28 6.54 -10.47
N MET A 291 -18.56 6.17 -9.41
CA MET A 291 -19.06 6.29 -8.04
C MET A 291 -17.99 6.86 -7.11
N ILE A 292 -18.43 7.43 -5.99
CA ILE A 292 -17.53 7.88 -4.93
C ILE A 292 -17.12 6.65 -4.10
N PRO A 293 -15.81 6.36 -3.96
CA PRO A 293 -15.34 5.22 -3.16
C PRO A 293 -15.63 5.39 -1.67
N GLU A 294 -16.18 4.35 -1.04
CA GLU A 294 -16.42 4.26 0.40
C GLU A 294 -15.82 2.96 0.97
N THR A 295 -14.50 2.81 0.92
CA THR A 295 -13.77 1.63 1.40
C THR A 295 -12.47 2.04 2.12
N SER A 296 -12.10 1.29 3.16
CA SER A 296 -10.81 1.37 3.84
C SER A 296 -9.68 0.75 3.01
N ILE A 297 -9.99 0.01 1.94
CA ILE A 297 -9.02 -0.61 1.02
C ILE A 297 -8.67 0.41 -0.08
N ILE A 298 -7.88 1.43 0.28
CA ILE A 298 -7.57 2.58 -0.58
C ILE A 298 -6.98 2.20 -1.95
N ILE A 299 -6.20 1.11 -2.02
CA ILE A 299 -5.59 0.63 -3.28
C ILE A 299 -6.66 0.25 -4.34
N LEU A 300 -7.87 -0.12 -3.91
CA LEU A 300 -8.99 -0.48 -4.78
C LEU A 300 -10.01 0.66 -4.99
N SER A 301 -9.70 1.88 -4.56
CA SER A 301 -10.61 3.04 -4.59
C SER A 301 -10.75 3.75 -5.95
N THR A 302 -10.58 3.05 -7.08
CA THR A 302 -10.83 3.66 -8.40
C THR A 302 -12.33 3.69 -8.70
N GLY A 303 -12.96 4.85 -8.46
CA GLY A 303 -14.40 5.05 -8.61
C GLY A 303 -14.92 5.13 -10.05
N ASP A 304 -14.07 5.57 -10.99
CA ASP A 304 -14.35 5.54 -12.43
C ASP A 304 -13.46 4.49 -13.12
N PRO A 305 -14.02 3.36 -13.55
CA PRO A 305 -13.26 2.31 -14.22
C PRO A 305 -12.94 2.62 -15.70
N GLY A 306 -13.54 3.66 -16.28
CA GLY A 306 -13.40 4.02 -17.70
C GLY A 306 -13.68 2.86 -18.65
N LYS A 307 -13.02 2.88 -19.82
CA LYS A 307 -13.18 1.84 -20.85
C LYS A 307 -12.64 0.47 -20.43
N SER A 308 -11.79 0.39 -19.38
CA SER A 308 -11.31 -0.88 -18.85
C SER A 308 -12.46 -1.81 -18.46
N TYR A 309 -13.55 -1.26 -17.91
CA TYR A 309 -14.74 -2.04 -17.59
C TYR A 309 -15.36 -2.67 -18.85
N THR A 310 -15.62 -1.87 -19.88
CA THR A 310 -16.22 -2.36 -21.14
C THR A 310 -15.38 -3.48 -21.76
N TYR A 311 -14.05 -3.38 -21.72
CA TYR A 311 -13.18 -4.45 -22.20
C TYR A 311 -13.29 -5.72 -21.33
N LEU A 312 -13.26 -5.60 -20.00
CA LEU A 312 -13.43 -6.74 -19.09
C LEU A 312 -14.83 -7.37 -19.23
N TRP A 313 -15.88 -6.57 -19.41
CA TRP A 313 -17.24 -7.03 -19.68
C TRP A 313 -17.31 -7.83 -20.98
N ASN A 314 -16.73 -7.33 -22.08
CA ASN A 314 -16.69 -8.08 -23.33
C ASN A 314 -15.96 -9.42 -23.18
N LEU A 315 -14.87 -9.46 -22.41
CA LEU A 315 -14.15 -10.70 -22.13
C LEU A 315 -15.01 -11.69 -21.33
N THR A 316 -15.74 -11.24 -20.31
CA THR A 316 -16.64 -12.12 -19.55
C THR A 316 -17.82 -12.61 -20.38
N GLN A 317 -18.36 -11.79 -21.29
CA GLN A 317 -19.41 -12.24 -22.21
C GLN A 317 -18.89 -13.28 -23.21
N GLN A 318 -17.66 -13.10 -23.71
CA GLN A 318 -17.10 -13.96 -24.75
C GLN A 318 -16.60 -15.31 -24.21
N TYR A 319 -15.94 -15.32 -23.04
CA TYR A 319 -15.26 -16.51 -22.50
C TYR A 319 -15.88 -17.03 -21.20
N GLY A 320 -16.94 -16.37 -20.71
CA GLY A 320 -17.54 -16.65 -19.42
C GLY A 320 -16.76 -16.03 -18.27
N GLY A 321 -17.38 -16.03 -17.09
CA GLY A 321 -16.82 -15.43 -15.90
C GLY A 321 -17.87 -14.83 -15.00
N ALA A 322 -17.42 -14.15 -13.96
CA ALA A 322 -18.26 -13.46 -13.01
C ALA A 322 -17.57 -12.19 -12.52
N MET A 323 -18.37 -11.16 -12.23
CA MET A 323 -17.92 -10.01 -11.46
C MET A 323 -18.69 -9.96 -10.15
N ASP A 324 -17.98 -9.91 -9.02
CA ASP A 324 -18.62 -9.83 -7.72
C ASP A 324 -17.86 -8.91 -6.75
N SER A 325 -18.52 -8.54 -5.67
CA SER A 325 -17.97 -7.68 -4.64
C SER A 325 -18.01 -8.33 -3.26
N VAL A 326 -17.10 -7.87 -2.40
CA VAL A 326 -17.00 -8.29 -0.99
C VAL A 326 -16.84 -7.06 -0.10
N THR A 327 -17.37 -7.13 1.12
CA THR A 327 -17.16 -6.07 2.13
C THR A 327 -15.70 -6.03 2.58
N ASP A 328 -15.27 -4.87 3.10
CA ASP A 328 -13.95 -4.76 3.74
C ASP A 328 -13.80 -5.76 4.89
N ALA A 329 -14.88 -6.00 5.65
CA ALA A 329 -14.88 -7.00 6.73
C ALA A 329 -14.62 -8.43 6.22
N GLN A 330 -15.22 -8.81 5.09
CA GLN A 330 -14.96 -10.09 4.43
C GLN A 330 -13.51 -10.17 3.92
N ALA A 331 -12.99 -9.10 3.31
CA ALA A 331 -11.61 -9.04 2.86
C ALA A 331 -10.63 -9.21 4.03
N PHE A 332 -10.82 -8.49 5.14
CA PHE A 332 -9.96 -8.65 6.32
C PHE A 332 -10.10 -10.03 6.99
N ALA A 333 -11.28 -10.65 6.93
CA ALA A 333 -11.46 -12.02 7.40
C ALA A 333 -10.70 -13.03 6.53
N ALA A 334 -10.76 -12.89 5.20
CA ALA A 334 -9.99 -13.72 4.27
C ALA A 334 -8.48 -13.51 4.47
N MET A 335 -8.03 -12.26 4.67
CA MET A 335 -6.63 -11.95 4.98
C MET A 335 -6.12 -12.72 6.21
N ARG A 336 -6.88 -12.71 7.31
CA ARG A 336 -6.53 -13.47 8.52
C ARG A 336 -6.56 -14.98 8.29
N SER A 337 -7.52 -15.46 7.49
CA SER A 337 -7.68 -16.88 7.19
C SER A 337 -6.50 -17.39 6.36
N LEU A 338 -6.08 -16.67 5.32
CA LEU A 338 -4.87 -16.99 4.54
C LEU A 338 -3.61 -17.01 5.39
N ALA A 339 -3.46 -16.04 6.30
CA ALA A 339 -2.30 -16.01 7.20
C ALA A 339 -2.25 -17.25 8.11
N LYS A 340 -3.39 -17.71 8.62
CA LYS A 340 -3.46 -18.89 9.50
C LYS A 340 -3.35 -20.22 8.76
N SER A 341 -3.92 -20.31 7.57
CA SER A 341 -4.08 -21.58 6.84
C SER A 341 -2.94 -21.86 5.86
N GLU A 342 -2.44 -20.83 5.18
CA GLU A 342 -1.39 -20.94 4.16
C GLU A 342 -0.06 -20.30 4.63
N GLY A 343 -0.03 -19.65 5.79
CA GLY A 343 1.14 -18.89 6.24
C GLY A 343 1.39 -17.63 5.40
N MET A 344 0.37 -17.13 4.69
CA MET A 344 0.52 -16.02 3.74
C MET A 344 0.03 -14.70 4.33
N ALA A 345 0.96 -13.80 4.67
CA ALA A 345 0.64 -12.41 4.96
C ALA A 345 0.45 -11.61 3.65
N VAL A 346 -0.76 -11.15 3.37
CA VAL A 346 -1.11 -10.44 2.11
C VAL A 346 -1.65 -9.05 2.38
N GLU A 347 -1.61 -8.16 1.39
CA GLU A 347 -2.27 -6.85 1.51
C GLU A 347 -3.82 -6.97 1.45
N PRO A 348 -4.59 -6.00 1.96
CA PRO A 348 -6.06 -6.04 1.93
C PRO A 348 -6.63 -6.16 0.51
N ALA A 349 -6.00 -5.52 -0.49
CA ALA A 349 -6.42 -5.62 -1.88
C ALA A 349 -6.30 -7.05 -2.43
N THR A 350 -5.25 -7.78 -2.06
CA THR A 350 -5.11 -9.20 -2.39
C THR A 350 -6.21 -10.02 -1.74
N ALA A 351 -6.51 -9.76 -0.45
CA ALA A 351 -7.51 -10.51 0.29
C ALA A 351 -8.94 -10.38 -0.29
N VAL A 352 -9.24 -9.29 -0.99
CA VAL A 352 -10.49 -9.14 -1.76
C VAL A 352 -10.65 -10.25 -2.80
N ALA A 353 -9.59 -10.61 -3.52
CA ALA A 353 -9.64 -11.69 -4.54
C ALA A 353 -9.98 -13.05 -3.90
N PHE A 354 -9.39 -13.33 -2.74
CA PHE A 354 -9.62 -14.57 -2.01
C PHE A 354 -11.00 -14.65 -1.37
N ALA A 355 -11.48 -13.55 -0.75
CA ALA A 355 -12.85 -13.48 -0.25
C ALA A 355 -13.88 -13.64 -1.38
N GLY A 356 -13.60 -13.07 -2.56
CA GLY A 356 -14.42 -13.28 -3.76
C GLY A 356 -14.39 -14.73 -4.24
N THR A 357 -13.22 -15.36 -4.26
CA THR A 357 -13.08 -16.78 -4.62
C THR A 357 -13.87 -17.67 -3.67
N GLU A 358 -13.75 -17.46 -2.36
CA GLU A 358 -14.54 -18.16 -1.34
C GLU A 358 -16.04 -18.01 -1.58
N LYS A 359 -16.50 -16.80 -1.90
CA LYS A 359 -17.90 -16.52 -2.22
C LYS A 359 -18.37 -17.27 -3.48
N LEU A 360 -17.57 -17.27 -4.55
CA LEU A 360 -17.87 -17.94 -5.82
C LEU A 360 -17.85 -19.47 -5.71
N ILE A 361 -17.04 -20.04 -4.81
CA ILE A 361 -17.06 -21.48 -4.49
C ILE A 361 -18.34 -21.79 -3.71
N ARG A 362 -18.63 -21.05 -2.63
CA ARG A 362 -19.78 -21.33 -1.75
C ARG A 362 -21.13 -21.19 -2.44
N ASN A 363 -21.27 -20.29 -3.40
CA ASN A 363 -22.51 -20.11 -4.14
C ASN A 363 -22.63 -21.02 -5.38
N GLY A 364 -21.64 -21.89 -5.62
CA GLY A 364 -21.64 -22.85 -6.73
C GLY A 364 -21.37 -22.25 -8.11
N THR A 365 -20.90 -21.00 -8.18
CA THR A 365 -20.49 -20.38 -9.46
C THR A 365 -19.24 -21.06 -10.01
N ILE A 366 -18.28 -21.35 -9.14
CA ILE A 366 -17.13 -22.21 -9.42
C ILE A 366 -17.53 -23.64 -9.04
N LYS A 367 -17.39 -24.56 -9.98
CA LYS A 367 -17.71 -25.98 -9.75
C LYS A 367 -16.56 -26.67 -9.01
N PRO A 368 -16.83 -27.70 -8.19
CA PRO A 368 -15.79 -28.35 -7.38
C PRO A 368 -14.61 -28.98 -8.16
N ASP A 369 -14.83 -29.32 -9.44
CA ASP A 369 -13.87 -29.94 -10.34
C ASP A 369 -13.08 -28.94 -11.21
N GLU A 370 -13.43 -27.65 -11.17
CA GLU A 370 -12.77 -26.63 -11.98
C GLU A 370 -11.41 -26.23 -11.41
N MET A 371 -10.39 -26.10 -12.25
CA MET A 371 -9.08 -25.59 -11.83
C MET A 371 -9.10 -24.06 -11.73
N VAL A 372 -8.78 -23.51 -10.57
CA VAL A 372 -8.82 -22.06 -10.31
C VAL A 372 -7.42 -21.53 -10.08
N VAL A 373 -7.09 -20.38 -10.69
CA VAL A 373 -5.90 -19.60 -10.33
C VAL A 373 -6.33 -18.26 -9.76
N VAL A 374 -5.97 -17.99 -8.51
CA VAL A 374 -6.16 -16.69 -7.84
C VAL A 374 -4.85 -15.92 -7.88
N ASN A 375 -4.88 -14.69 -8.38
CA ASN A 375 -3.71 -13.82 -8.39
C ASN A 375 -3.52 -13.17 -7.01
N CYS A 376 -2.44 -13.52 -6.31
CA CYS A 376 -2.01 -12.88 -5.07
C CYS A 376 -1.17 -11.66 -5.44
N THR A 377 -1.82 -10.49 -5.54
CA THR A 377 -1.28 -9.32 -6.24
C THR A 377 -0.19 -8.56 -5.49
N GLY A 378 -0.09 -8.72 -4.17
CA GLY A 378 0.94 -8.04 -3.41
C GLY A 378 0.87 -8.17 -1.90
N HIS A 379 1.88 -7.56 -1.27
CA HIS A 379 2.06 -7.44 0.17
C HIS A 379 2.18 -5.97 0.57
N THR A 380 1.92 -5.68 1.85
CA THR A 380 2.26 -4.40 2.45
C THR A 380 3.23 -4.63 3.58
N PHE A 381 4.48 -4.19 3.40
CA PHE A 381 5.43 -4.08 4.50
C PHE A 381 5.43 -2.63 5.02
N PRO A 382 5.37 -2.39 6.33
CA PRO A 382 5.57 -1.05 6.87
C PRO A 382 7.05 -0.67 6.75
N VAL A 383 7.33 0.49 6.16
CA VAL A 383 8.69 1.07 6.15
C VAL A 383 9.01 1.63 7.55
N GLU A 384 10.22 1.35 8.06
CA GLU A 384 10.69 1.88 9.35
C GLU A 384 10.65 3.41 9.34
N LYS A 385 9.86 3.99 10.26
CA LYS A 385 9.49 5.41 10.25
C LYS A 385 10.70 6.33 10.43
N HIS A 386 11.76 5.84 11.06
CA HIS A 386 12.97 6.60 11.36
C HIS A 386 13.95 6.72 10.18
N VAL A 387 13.72 6.02 9.05
CA VAL A 387 14.70 5.97 7.94
C VAL A 387 14.77 7.28 7.15
N LEU A 388 13.65 8.02 7.01
CA LEU A 388 13.55 9.17 6.10
C LEU A 388 13.42 10.53 6.80
N GLY A 389 13.35 10.57 8.14
CA GLY A 389 13.02 11.79 8.89
C GLY A 389 11.65 12.39 8.48
N ASP A 390 11.42 13.67 8.80
CA ASP A 390 10.13 14.32 8.57
C ASP A 390 9.98 15.02 7.20
N GLN A 391 11.05 15.08 6.38
CA GLN A 391 11.10 15.87 5.15
C GLN A 391 11.43 15.03 3.90
N TRP A 392 10.43 14.35 3.35
CA TRP A 392 10.62 13.46 2.18
C TRP A 392 9.50 13.56 1.12
N ALA A 393 8.48 14.39 1.34
CA ALA A 393 7.42 14.67 0.36
C ALA A 393 7.12 16.18 0.27
N VAL A 394 6.66 16.63 -0.91
CA VAL A 394 6.25 18.02 -1.15
C VAL A 394 4.73 18.10 -1.27
N ASP A 395 4.13 18.97 -0.46
CA ASP A 395 2.70 19.21 -0.45
C ASP A 395 2.28 20.31 -1.43
N VAL A 396 1.28 20.01 -2.25
CA VAL A 396 0.67 20.95 -3.19
C VAL A 396 -0.82 21.08 -2.90
N HIS A 397 -1.20 22.25 -2.35
CA HIS A 397 -2.59 22.61 -2.07
C HIS A 397 -3.20 23.38 -3.24
N LEU A 398 -4.38 22.95 -3.70
CA LEU A 398 -5.09 23.57 -4.82
C LEU A 398 -6.08 24.64 -4.30
N SER A 399 -5.59 25.87 -4.06
CA SER A 399 -6.37 27.10 -3.79
C SER A 399 -7.26 27.14 -2.53
N LYS A 400 -7.58 28.35 -2.04
CA LYS A 400 -8.23 28.61 -0.74
C LYS A 400 -9.77 28.44 -0.70
N ASP A 401 -10.44 28.14 -1.81
CA ASP A 401 -11.91 28.19 -1.91
C ASP A 401 -12.58 26.90 -2.44
N GLN A 402 -12.01 25.72 -2.21
CA GLN A 402 -12.72 24.46 -2.44
C GLN A 402 -12.85 23.68 -1.13
N THR A 403 -14.09 23.42 -0.73
CA THR A 403 -14.43 22.52 0.37
C THR A 403 -13.76 21.17 0.15
N SER A 404 -12.95 20.75 1.13
CA SER A 404 -12.35 19.43 1.16
C SER A 404 -13.41 18.36 0.98
N ALA A 405 -13.07 17.31 0.22
CA ALA A 405 -13.91 16.14 0.08
C ALA A 405 -14.24 15.58 1.48
N PRO A 406 -15.51 15.34 1.81
CA PRO A 406 -15.89 14.96 3.16
C PRO A 406 -15.57 13.48 3.41
N ARG A 407 -14.57 13.20 4.27
CA ARG A 407 -14.56 12.14 5.33
C ARG A 407 -13.16 11.96 5.97
N GLU A 408 -12.64 13.03 6.56
CA GLU A 408 -11.43 13.00 7.43
C GLU A 408 -11.74 12.65 8.91
N GLY A 409 -12.81 11.88 9.18
CA GLY A 409 -13.31 11.79 10.56
C GLY A 409 -12.62 10.78 11.47
N ILE A 410 -12.09 9.68 10.93
CA ILE A 410 -11.72 8.52 11.77
C ILE A 410 -10.24 8.16 11.61
N GLN A 411 -9.73 8.09 10.38
CA GLN A 411 -8.35 7.69 10.15
C GLN A 411 -7.36 8.82 10.45
N ALA A 412 -7.64 10.04 10.00
CA ALA A 412 -6.89 11.22 10.43
C ALA A 412 -7.02 11.47 11.95
N ALA A 413 -8.15 11.09 12.57
CA ALA A 413 -8.29 11.16 14.02
C ALA A 413 -7.43 10.10 14.74
N LEU A 414 -7.31 8.88 14.19
CA LEU A 414 -6.45 7.81 14.70
C LEU A 414 -4.96 8.11 14.48
N GLU A 415 -4.60 8.72 13.36
CA GLU A 415 -3.21 9.06 13.01
C GLU A 415 -2.75 10.34 13.74
N ASN A 416 -3.61 11.35 13.91
CA ASN A 416 -3.32 12.51 14.76
C ASN A 416 -3.28 12.15 16.26
N LEU A 417 -3.91 11.04 16.68
CA LEU A 417 -3.83 10.54 18.05
C LEU A 417 -2.42 10.03 18.38
N ASP A 418 -1.74 9.36 17.44
CA ASP A 418 -0.38 8.86 17.61
C ASP A 418 0.70 9.96 17.47
N GLU A 419 0.47 10.97 16.61
CA GLU A 419 1.43 12.08 16.40
C GLU A 419 1.38 13.18 17.48
N LYS A 420 0.32 13.22 18.31
CA LYS A 420 0.16 14.23 19.39
C LYS A 420 0.07 13.66 20.81
N THR A 421 0.36 12.37 21.04
CA THR A 421 0.36 11.82 22.40
C THR A 421 1.60 12.23 23.19
N LYS A 422 1.43 13.14 24.15
CA LYS A 422 2.44 13.47 25.16
C LYS A 422 2.68 12.28 26.09
N THR A 423 3.92 12.04 26.45
CA THR A 423 4.33 10.91 27.28
C THR A 423 4.55 11.32 28.73
N VAL A 424 3.91 10.62 29.68
CA VAL A 424 4.07 10.86 31.12
C VAL A 424 4.62 9.61 31.76
N LEU A 425 5.68 9.74 32.56
CA LEU A 425 6.17 8.66 33.41
C LEU A 425 5.62 8.84 34.82
N LEU A 426 4.86 7.86 35.29
CA LEU A 426 4.31 7.81 36.64
C LEU A 426 5.13 6.84 37.48
N VAL A 427 5.69 7.32 38.59
CA VAL A 427 6.52 6.54 39.52
C VAL A 427 5.83 6.49 40.87
N ASP A 428 5.25 5.34 41.20
CA ASP A 428 4.45 5.14 42.40
C ASP A 428 4.46 3.65 42.77
N ASP A 429 4.81 3.33 44.02
CA ASP A 429 4.85 1.95 44.52
C ASP A 429 3.46 1.42 44.89
N ASN A 430 2.47 2.30 45.02
CA ASN A 430 1.08 1.95 45.24
C ASN A 430 0.34 1.76 43.90
N SER A 431 0.04 0.51 43.57
CA SER A 431 -0.63 0.15 42.31
C SER A 431 -2.04 0.75 42.16
N ASP A 432 -2.75 1.02 43.26
CA ASP A 432 -4.10 1.58 43.21
C ASP A 432 -4.07 3.09 42.90
N ASP A 433 -3.12 3.81 43.48
CA ASP A 433 -2.88 5.23 43.20
C ASP A 433 -2.38 5.42 41.76
N ALA A 434 -1.43 4.56 41.34
CA ALA A 434 -0.89 4.56 39.99
C ALA A 434 -2.00 4.34 38.94
N LEU A 435 -2.85 3.33 39.17
CA LEU A 435 -3.97 3.01 38.28
C LEU A 435 -4.99 4.14 38.20
N LEU A 436 -5.26 4.83 39.31
CA LEU A 436 -6.17 5.96 39.35
C LEU A 436 -5.61 7.14 38.53
N ILE A 437 -4.38 7.56 38.79
CA ILE A 437 -3.73 8.68 38.08
C ILE A 437 -3.62 8.36 36.59
N ARG A 438 -3.21 7.14 36.24
CA ARG A 438 -3.16 6.66 34.85
C ARG A 438 -4.51 6.80 34.16
N ARG A 439 -5.59 6.27 34.75
CA ARG A 439 -6.95 6.36 34.15
C ARG A 439 -7.42 7.79 33.96
N LEU A 440 -7.02 8.70 34.83
CA LEU A 440 -7.38 10.11 34.74
C LEU A 440 -6.63 10.84 33.63
N LEU A 441 -5.34 10.56 33.47
CA LEU A 441 -4.51 11.13 32.40
C LEU A 441 -4.89 10.54 31.03
N GLU A 442 -5.01 9.20 30.93
CA GLU A 442 -5.45 8.51 29.71
C GLU A 442 -6.92 8.80 29.36
N GLY A 443 -7.73 9.24 30.33
CA GLY A 443 -9.10 9.73 30.12
C GLY A 443 -9.16 11.04 29.32
N ARG A 444 -8.04 11.73 29.13
CA ARG A 444 -7.89 12.88 28.23
C ARG A 444 -7.18 12.40 26.93
N LYS A 445 -7.71 12.75 25.76
CA LYS A 445 -7.35 12.16 24.44
C LYS A 445 -5.94 12.49 23.90
N LEU A 446 -4.94 12.78 24.75
CA LEU A 446 -3.62 13.30 24.35
C LEU A 446 -2.43 12.80 25.19
N TYR A 447 -2.61 11.85 26.13
CA TYR A 447 -1.50 11.36 26.98
C TYR A 447 -1.31 9.85 26.91
N ARG A 448 -0.04 9.43 26.88
CA ARG A 448 0.40 8.04 27.06
C ARG A 448 1.19 7.93 28.35
N VAL A 449 0.75 7.07 29.26
CA VAL A 449 1.37 6.90 30.58
C VAL A 449 2.23 5.64 30.62
N PHE A 450 3.47 5.78 31.11
CA PHE A 450 4.35 4.68 31.48
C PHE A 450 4.37 4.59 33.01
N ASP A 451 4.28 3.38 33.56
CA ASP A 451 4.28 3.17 35.01
C ASP A 451 5.63 2.59 35.46
N ALA A 452 6.12 3.05 36.62
CA ALA A 452 7.26 2.51 37.33
C ALA A 452 6.87 2.26 38.80
N ARG A 453 7.26 1.10 39.34
CA ARG A 453 6.82 0.62 40.66
C ARG A 453 7.76 1.00 41.79
N ASP A 454 8.93 1.52 41.45
CA ASP A 454 9.91 2.03 42.38
C ASP A 454 10.80 3.07 41.67
N GLY A 455 11.59 3.82 42.44
CA GLY A 455 12.42 4.87 41.85
C GLY A 455 13.59 4.34 41.00
N TRP A 456 14.02 3.08 41.12
CA TRP A 456 15.06 2.53 40.24
C TRP A 456 14.51 2.23 38.85
N GLU A 457 13.31 1.64 38.78
CA GLU A 457 12.55 1.46 37.55
C GLU A 457 12.21 2.82 36.93
N GLY A 458 11.82 3.80 37.76
CA GLY A 458 11.57 5.18 37.34
C GLY A 458 12.78 5.83 36.69
N LEU A 459 13.96 5.72 37.30
CA LEU A 459 15.21 6.27 36.77
C LEU A 459 15.63 5.58 35.45
N SER A 460 15.46 4.26 35.37
CA SER A 460 15.75 3.49 34.15
C SER A 460 14.84 3.89 32.99
N LEU A 461 13.54 3.98 33.24
CA LEU A 461 12.54 4.37 32.24
C LEU A 461 12.69 5.83 31.82
N ALA A 462 12.98 6.74 32.74
CA ALA A 462 13.23 8.14 32.41
C ALA A 462 14.41 8.28 31.42
N ARG A 463 15.50 7.53 31.63
CA ARG A 463 16.68 7.52 30.75
C ARG A 463 16.43 6.87 29.40
N GLN A 464 15.54 5.87 29.33
CA GLN A 464 15.24 5.14 28.10
C GLN A 464 14.17 5.84 27.26
N LYS A 465 13.16 6.40 27.90
CA LYS A 465 11.94 6.91 27.24
C LYS A 465 11.93 8.42 27.07
N LEU A 466 12.72 9.16 27.86
CA LEU A 466 12.77 10.63 27.85
C LEU A 466 11.36 11.25 27.84
N PRO A 467 10.54 10.99 28.88
CA PRO A 467 9.15 11.43 28.91
C PRO A 467 9.03 12.96 28.92
N ASP A 468 7.89 13.48 28.46
CA ASP A 468 7.58 14.91 28.50
C ASP A 468 7.34 15.42 29.94
N LEU A 469 6.93 14.54 30.86
CA LEU A 469 6.69 14.83 32.28
C LEU A 469 6.97 13.59 33.14
N ILE A 470 7.49 13.81 34.35
CA ILE A 470 7.55 12.78 35.40
C ILE A 470 6.62 13.16 36.55
N VAL A 471 5.77 12.24 36.98
CA VAL A 471 4.96 12.33 38.20
C VAL A 471 5.52 11.29 39.17
N ALA A 472 5.98 11.71 40.35
CA ALA A 472 6.65 10.82 41.30
C ALA A 472 6.06 10.90 42.72
N ASP A 473 5.85 9.75 43.36
CA ASP A 473 5.67 9.68 44.80
C ASP A 473 6.99 9.95 45.53
N LEU A 474 6.92 10.58 46.71
CA LEU A 474 8.06 10.76 47.60
C LEU A 474 8.34 9.53 48.45
N THR A 475 7.31 8.77 48.81
CA THR A 475 7.44 7.67 49.77
C THR A 475 7.44 6.34 49.01
N MET A 476 8.61 5.91 48.56
CA MET A 476 8.78 4.63 47.84
C MET A 476 9.93 3.80 48.45
N PRO A 477 9.89 2.47 48.37
CA PRO A 477 10.98 1.61 48.80
C PRO A 477 12.22 1.73 47.90
N GLY A 478 13.41 1.60 48.50
CA GLY A 478 14.67 1.70 47.78
C GLY A 478 15.12 3.15 47.63
N ILE A 479 15.15 3.66 46.40
CA ILE A 479 15.38 5.09 46.17
C ILE A 479 14.04 5.82 46.36
N ASP A 480 13.99 6.72 47.34
CA ASP A 480 12.80 7.53 47.60
C ASP A 480 12.62 8.59 46.50
N GLY A 481 11.46 9.25 46.47
CA GLY A 481 11.20 10.25 45.43
C GLY A 481 12.16 11.45 45.48
N PHE A 482 12.76 11.73 46.64
CA PHE A 482 13.81 12.75 46.75
C PHE A 482 15.09 12.31 46.03
N GLY A 483 15.57 11.09 46.28
CA GLY A 483 16.73 10.52 45.61
C GLY A 483 16.51 10.36 44.11
N LEU A 484 15.29 9.99 43.69
CA LEU A 484 14.92 9.96 42.26
C LEU A 484 15.04 11.34 41.61
N VAL A 485 14.50 12.38 42.23
CA VAL A 485 14.60 13.77 41.72
C VAL A 485 16.05 14.23 41.63
N GLU A 486 16.85 13.99 42.67
CA GLU A 486 18.28 14.35 42.71
C GLU A 486 19.04 13.66 41.55
N GLU A 487 18.88 12.35 41.38
CA GLU A 487 19.50 11.58 40.30
C GLU A 487 19.07 12.04 38.89
N LEU A 488 17.78 12.34 38.71
CA LEU A 488 17.26 12.84 37.43
C LEU A 488 17.80 14.22 37.08
N LYS A 489 18.02 15.08 38.08
CA LYS A 489 18.57 16.44 37.88
C LYS A 489 20.09 16.45 37.72
N LEU A 490 20.79 15.43 38.23
CA LEU A 490 22.23 15.23 38.00
C LEU A 490 22.55 14.71 36.58
N ASP A 491 21.65 13.94 35.95
CA ASP A 491 21.86 13.41 34.59
C ASP A 491 21.52 14.47 33.50
N PRO A 492 22.48 14.84 32.62
CA PRO A 492 22.26 15.83 31.56
C PRO A 492 21.10 15.51 30.62
N ARG A 493 20.74 14.22 30.45
CA ARG A 493 19.67 13.77 29.56
C ARG A 493 18.29 13.91 30.17
N THR A 494 18.16 13.96 31.48
CA THR A 494 16.86 13.99 32.17
C THR A 494 16.64 15.28 32.96
N ARG A 495 17.68 16.08 33.22
CA ARG A 495 17.60 17.28 34.07
C ARG A 495 16.57 18.33 33.61
N HIS A 496 16.28 18.38 32.31
CA HIS A 496 15.35 19.32 31.71
C HIS A 496 13.89 18.85 31.76
N ILE A 497 13.64 17.59 32.12
CA ILE A 497 12.29 17.05 32.19
C ILE A 497 11.58 17.66 33.42
N PRO A 498 10.36 18.20 33.27
CA PRO A 498 9.59 18.71 34.39
C PRO A 498 9.17 17.55 35.31
N ILE A 499 9.21 17.80 36.62
CA ILE A 499 8.85 16.80 37.63
C ILE A 499 7.76 17.36 38.55
N VAL A 500 6.67 16.61 38.68
CA VAL A 500 5.60 16.85 39.64
C VAL A 500 5.64 15.80 40.73
N VAL A 501 5.56 16.24 41.97
CA VAL A 501 5.64 15.38 43.14
C VAL A 501 4.28 15.20 43.78
N VAL A 502 3.94 13.97 44.15
CA VAL A 502 2.65 13.60 44.74
C VAL A 502 2.88 12.83 46.04
N SER A 503 2.58 13.41 47.20
CA SER A 503 2.88 12.82 48.51
C SER A 503 1.64 12.64 49.37
N ALA A 504 1.56 11.54 50.13
CA ALA A 504 0.53 11.35 51.15
C ALA A 504 0.82 12.10 52.48
N LYS A 505 2.06 12.59 52.67
CA LYS A 505 2.51 13.26 53.91
C LYS A 505 2.66 14.77 53.72
N ASP A 506 2.45 15.52 54.79
CA ASP A 506 2.82 16.93 54.84
C ASP A 506 4.33 17.07 54.66
N ILE A 507 4.73 17.85 53.67
CA ILE A 507 6.14 18.15 53.41
C ILE A 507 6.61 19.19 54.42
N THR A 508 7.62 18.85 55.20
CA THR A 508 8.25 19.78 56.14
C THR A 508 8.94 20.94 55.40
N PRO A 509 9.13 22.11 56.03
CA PRO A 509 9.84 23.23 55.41
C PRO A 509 11.24 22.86 54.89
N ASP A 510 11.92 21.93 55.55
CA ASP A 510 13.25 21.43 55.16
C ASP A 510 13.18 20.52 53.92
N GLU A 511 12.21 19.61 53.85
CA GLU A 511 11.98 18.78 52.65
C GLU A 511 11.53 19.62 51.45
N ARG A 512 10.72 20.66 51.69
CA ARG A 512 10.33 21.59 50.63
C ARG A 512 11.53 22.38 50.11
N LYS A 513 12.49 22.71 50.97
CA LYS A 513 13.75 23.35 50.59
C LYS A 513 14.63 22.42 49.75
N ARG A 514 14.65 21.11 50.03
CA ARG A 514 15.37 20.11 49.22
C ARG A 514 14.83 19.97 47.80
N LEU A 515 13.52 20.13 47.62
CA LEU A 515 12.86 20.07 46.32
C LEU A 515 12.89 21.40 45.56
N ASN A 516 13.18 22.51 46.25
CA ASN A 516 13.04 23.86 45.71
C ASN A 516 14.05 24.09 44.56
N GLY A 517 13.55 24.39 43.36
CA GLY A 517 14.36 24.55 42.14
C GLY A 517 14.54 23.28 41.30
N HIS A 518 14.00 22.14 41.74
CA HIS A 518 14.12 20.85 41.04
C HIS A 518 12.77 20.25 40.59
N ILE A 519 11.64 20.86 40.98
CA ILE A 519 10.30 20.36 40.66
C ILE A 519 9.38 21.52 40.29
N GLU A 520 8.35 21.24 39.51
CA GLU A 520 7.36 22.23 39.06
C GLU A 520 6.23 22.40 40.09
N ALA A 521 5.85 21.32 40.77
CA ALA A 521 4.79 21.35 41.78
C ALA A 521 4.87 20.18 42.77
N VAL A 522 4.30 20.40 43.97
CA VAL A 522 4.06 19.38 45.00
C VAL A 522 2.57 19.32 45.30
N TYR A 523 2.00 18.11 45.34
CA TYR A 523 0.61 17.86 45.70
C TYR A 523 0.46 16.84 46.82
N GLN A 524 -0.62 16.99 47.60
CA GLN A 524 -0.95 16.10 48.71
C GLN A 524 -2.10 15.15 48.33
N LYS A 525 -1.92 13.83 48.49
CA LYS A 525 -2.84 12.76 48.04
C LYS A 525 -4.24 12.75 48.72
N GLY A 526 -4.54 13.67 49.64
CA GLY A 526 -5.80 13.67 50.42
C GLY A 526 -6.63 14.96 50.43
N SER A 527 -6.09 16.09 49.96
CA SER A 527 -6.72 17.42 50.12
C SER A 527 -7.29 18.03 48.84
N LEU A 528 -7.12 17.36 47.69
CA LEU A 528 -7.54 17.85 46.38
C LEU A 528 -8.64 16.97 45.76
N PRO A 529 -9.75 17.55 45.26
CA PRO A 529 -10.65 16.84 44.37
C PRO A 529 -9.84 16.31 43.17
N THR A 530 -9.91 15.01 42.92
CA THR A 530 -9.13 14.27 41.91
C THR A 530 -9.08 14.94 40.53
N ARG A 531 -10.16 15.64 40.14
CA ARG A 531 -10.25 16.40 38.89
C ARG A 531 -9.35 17.65 38.87
N LYS A 532 -9.25 18.39 39.98
CA LYS A 532 -8.39 19.57 40.10
C LYS A 532 -6.90 19.22 40.04
N PHE A 533 -6.51 18.09 40.63
CA PHE A 533 -5.14 17.59 40.56
C PHE A 533 -4.71 17.33 39.10
N VAL A 534 -5.55 16.65 38.33
CA VAL A 534 -5.29 16.33 36.92
C VAL A 534 -5.20 17.60 36.06
N ASP A 535 -6.15 18.52 36.25
CA ASP A 535 -6.16 19.80 35.50
C ASP A 535 -4.90 20.64 35.81
N GLN A 536 -4.32 20.52 37.00
CA GLN A 536 -3.08 21.20 37.38
C GLN A 536 -1.82 20.50 36.87
N VAL A 537 -1.76 19.17 36.88
CA VAL A 537 -0.68 18.40 36.25
C VAL A 537 -0.61 18.72 34.75
N ILE A 538 -1.76 18.85 34.10
CA ILE A 538 -1.86 19.24 32.69
C ILE A 538 -1.33 20.66 32.47
N HIS A 539 -1.70 21.61 33.35
CA HIS A 539 -1.22 22.99 33.24
C HIS A 539 0.31 23.08 33.29
N VAL A 540 0.96 22.28 34.14
CA VAL A 540 2.43 22.18 34.20
C VAL A 540 3.01 21.65 32.89
N ILE A 541 2.35 20.70 32.22
CA ILE A 541 2.78 20.18 30.91
C ILE A 541 2.66 21.27 29.83
N GLU A 542 1.60 22.07 29.88
CA GLU A 542 1.36 23.15 28.91
C GLU A 542 2.36 24.30 29.10
N GLU A 543 2.60 24.76 30.33
CA GLU A 543 3.57 25.83 30.64
C GLU A 543 5.02 25.45 30.33
N ALA A 544 5.41 24.19 30.58
CA ALA A 544 6.75 23.70 30.26
C ALA A 544 7.05 23.69 28.75
N ASN A 545 6.04 23.60 27.88
CA ASN A 545 6.20 23.67 26.42
C ASN A 545 6.34 25.12 25.94
N ASP A 546 5.55 26.07 26.48
CA ASP A 546 5.64 27.49 26.09
C ASP A 546 7.02 28.09 26.40
N ALA A 547 7.67 27.64 27.48
CA ALA A 547 9.03 28.02 27.83
C ALA A 547 10.11 27.45 26.89
N GLN A 548 9.85 26.34 26.19
CA GLN A 548 10.75 25.75 25.19
C GLN A 548 10.55 26.32 23.78
N GLU A 549 9.34 26.78 23.43
CA GLU A 549 9.04 27.39 22.13
C GLU A 549 9.33 28.90 22.06
N GLY A 550 9.29 29.62 23.19
CA GLY A 550 9.61 31.06 23.27
C GLY A 550 11.11 31.41 23.30
N GLY A 551 12.00 30.41 23.19
CA GLY A 551 13.45 30.55 23.25
C GLY A 551 14.19 30.29 21.93
N LYS A 552 13.59 30.62 20.78
CA LYS A 552 14.24 30.57 19.46
C LYS A 552 14.15 31.89 18.71
#